data_AF-A0A9P6JFI5-F1
#
_entry.id   AF-A0A9P6JFI5-F1
#
_cell.length_a   1.000
_cell.length_b   1.000
_cell.length_c   1.000
_cell.angle_alpha   90.00
_cell.angle_beta   90.00
_cell.angle_gamma   90.00
#
_symmetry.space_group_name_H-M   'P 1'
#
loop_
_entity.id
_entity.type
_entity.pdbx_description
1 polymer ?
#
loop_
_entity_poly.entity_id
_entity_poly.type
_entity_poly.pdbx_seq_one_letter_code
_entity_poly.pdbx_strand_id
1 'polypeptide(L)'
;MEGISKSGGGAGGDDEESCLEKRVYYRLISGLHASISIHICDEWFNQTTGEWGPNLDCFISRVGMHPERLENIYFDYVVVLRAVSKISDFLAGYQYLTGAETVDRDIINSVNELVDLVKKCPPTFDETLLFQEGLDQHGQDRHHNHGHVGGVQALKNQFRDHFRNVTRVMDCVGCEKCRLWGKVQTQ
;
A
#
# COMPACT_ATOMS: atom_id res chain seq x y z
N MET A 1 -14.56 5.85 53.61
CA MET A 1 -15.51 4.84 54.10
C MET A 1 -16.74 4.92 53.22
N GLU A 2 -16.99 3.85 52.45
CA GLU A 2 -18.24 3.37 51.83
C GLU A 2 -19.21 4.24 51.01
N GLY A 3 -19.75 3.63 49.94
CA GLY A 3 -21.06 3.93 49.31
C GLY A 3 -21.02 4.19 47.79
N ILE A 4 -20.95 3.17 46.91
CA ILE A 4 -22.06 2.44 46.23
C ILE A 4 -22.87 3.27 45.18
N SER A 5 -22.69 3.02 43.87
CA SER A 5 -23.63 2.33 42.95
C SER A 5 -23.53 2.73 41.47
N LYS A 6 -23.49 1.68 40.63
CA LYS A 6 -23.69 1.48 39.17
C LYS A 6 -24.24 2.62 38.28
N SER A 7 -23.71 2.72 37.05
CA SER A 7 -24.46 2.48 35.78
C SER A 7 -23.69 2.92 34.52
N GLY A 8 -23.66 2.06 33.49
CA GLY A 8 -23.33 2.36 32.08
C GLY A 8 -21.99 1.73 31.65
N GLY A 9 -21.88 0.72 30.81
CA GLY A 9 -22.79 0.20 29.79
C GLY A 9 -22.29 0.60 28.40
N GLY A 10 -21.55 -0.30 27.72
CA GLY A 10 -21.50 -0.36 26.25
C GLY A 10 -20.14 -0.17 25.58
N ALA A 11 -19.89 -1.05 24.61
CA ALA A 11 -18.94 -0.96 23.49
C ALA A 11 -17.46 -1.21 23.78
N GLY A 12 -17.10 -2.49 23.87
CA GLY A 12 -15.72 -2.96 23.68
C GLY A 12 -15.78 -4.36 23.08
N GLY A 13 -15.68 -4.46 21.75
CA GLY A 13 -15.73 -5.75 21.08
C GLY A 13 -15.78 -5.75 19.54
N ASP A 14 -16.22 -4.67 18.89
CA ASP A 14 -16.40 -4.63 17.42
C ASP A 14 -15.26 -3.92 16.66
N ASP A 15 -14.25 -3.38 17.37
CA ASP A 15 -13.25 -2.50 16.76
C ASP A 15 -12.01 -3.22 16.22
N GLU A 16 -11.62 -4.38 16.75
CA GLU A 16 -10.26 -4.90 16.51
C GLU A 16 -10.04 -5.48 15.09
N GLU A 17 -11.02 -6.21 14.54
CA GLU A 17 -10.87 -6.87 13.23
C GLU A 17 -11.05 -5.87 12.07
N SER A 18 -11.99 -4.92 12.18
CA SER A 18 -12.10 -3.81 11.22
C SER A 18 -10.96 -2.78 11.33
N CYS A 19 -10.19 -2.79 12.43
CA CYS A 19 -9.07 -1.85 12.64
C CYS A 19 -7.84 -2.21 11.82
N LEU A 20 -7.49 -3.50 11.66
CA LEU A 20 -6.23 -3.86 10.99
C LEU A 20 -6.27 -3.53 9.50
N GLU A 21 -7.35 -3.90 8.82
CA GLU A 21 -7.56 -3.67 7.40
C GLU A 21 -7.59 -2.18 7.07
N LYS A 22 -8.37 -1.41 7.84
CA LYS A 22 -8.43 0.06 7.73
C LYS A 22 -7.06 0.68 8.00
N ARG A 23 -6.29 0.16 8.97
CA ARG A 23 -4.95 0.66 9.28
C ARG A 23 -3.97 0.36 8.13
N VAL A 24 -4.00 -0.84 7.56
CA VAL A 24 -3.17 -1.19 6.39
C VAL A 24 -3.54 -0.30 5.21
N TYR A 25 -4.83 -0.17 4.90
CA TYR A 25 -5.30 0.71 3.83
C TYR A 25 -4.86 2.17 4.04
N TYR A 26 -5.01 2.69 5.27
CA TYR A 26 -4.56 4.03 5.61
C TYR A 26 -3.05 4.20 5.40
N ARG A 27 -2.24 3.24 5.83
CA ARG A 27 -0.79 3.29 5.64
C ARG A 27 -0.42 3.30 4.16
N LEU A 28 -1.08 2.48 3.34
CA LEU A 28 -0.91 2.47 1.88
C LEU A 28 -1.21 3.82 1.23
N ILE A 29 -2.36 4.42 1.56
CA ILE A 29 -2.72 5.73 1.00
C ILE A 29 -1.80 6.84 1.54
N SER A 30 -1.38 6.75 2.80
CA SER A 30 -0.46 7.71 3.41
C SER A 30 0.94 7.62 2.82
N GLY A 31 1.46 6.42 2.56
CA GLY A 31 2.76 6.21 1.96
C GLY A 31 2.78 6.71 0.52
N LEU A 32 1.72 6.40 -0.24
CA LEU A 32 1.49 6.93 -1.58
C LEU A 32 1.49 8.47 -1.62
N HIS A 33 0.72 9.11 -0.73
CA HIS A 33 0.66 10.57 -0.66
C HIS A 33 2.02 11.18 -0.26
N ALA A 34 2.74 10.53 0.65
CA ALA A 34 4.07 10.95 1.03
C ALA A 34 5.08 10.81 -0.13
N SER A 35 5.02 9.71 -0.89
CA SER A 35 5.84 9.47 -2.08
C SER A 35 5.66 10.58 -3.14
N ILE A 36 4.41 10.94 -3.43
CA ILE A 36 4.09 12.07 -4.33
C ILE A 36 4.70 13.37 -3.80
N SER A 37 4.60 13.62 -2.49
CA SER A 37 5.16 14.82 -1.88
C SER A 37 6.69 14.86 -1.99
N ILE A 38 7.37 13.72 -1.82
CA ILE A 38 8.82 13.63 -2.02
C ILE A 38 9.19 14.00 -3.46
N HIS A 39 8.52 13.42 -4.47
CA HIS A 39 8.83 13.71 -5.87
C HIS A 39 8.58 15.18 -6.23
N ILE A 40 7.53 15.82 -5.69
CA ILE A 40 7.28 17.26 -5.91
C ILE A 40 8.38 18.12 -5.29
N CYS A 41 8.91 17.73 -4.13
CA CYS A 41 9.97 18.49 -3.47
C CYS A 41 11.35 18.24 -4.10
N ASP A 42 11.60 17.06 -4.66
CA ASP A 42 12.84 16.71 -5.34
C ASP A 42 12.93 17.36 -6.74
N GLU A 43 11.83 17.32 -7.49
CA GLU A 43 11.67 17.96 -8.80
C GLU A 43 10.88 19.27 -8.66
N TRP A 44 11.37 20.20 -7.82
CA TRP A 44 10.69 21.47 -7.57
C TRP A 44 11.12 22.54 -8.60
N PHE A 45 10.16 23.30 -9.13
CA PHE A 45 10.45 24.40 -10.04
C PHE A 45 10.71 25.71 -9.28
N ASN A 46 11.94 26.22 -9.34
CA ASN A 46 12.30 27.51 -8.79
C ASN A 46 11.86 28.63 -9.74
N GLN A 47 10.80 29.36 -9.39
CA GLN A 47 10.24 30.43 -10.22
C GLN A 47 11.16 31.64 -10.37
N THR A 48 12.15 31.81 -9.48
CA THR A 48 13.11 32.92 -9.54
C THR A 48 14.24 32.62 -10.53
N THR A 49 14.76 31.39 -10.53
CA THR A 49 15.87 30.98 -11.42
C THR A 49 15.38 30.36 -12.73
N GLY A 50 14.16 29.84 -12.77
CA GLY A 50 13.60 29.11 -13.91
C GLY A 50 14.13 27.67 -14.04
N GLU A 51 14.75 27.13 -12.99
CA GLU A 51 15.37 25.81 -12.99
C GLU A 51 14.59 24.82 -12.12
N TRP A 52 14.65 23.53 -12.51
CA TRP A 52 14.13 22.43 -11.72
C TRP A 52 15.22 21.88 -10.80
N GLY A 53 14.86 21.55 -9.57
CA GLY A 53 15.76 20.86 -8.67
C GLY A 53 15.23 20.73 -7.23
N PRO A 54 16.04 20.17 -6.32
CA PRO A 54 15.58 19.85 -4.98
C PRO A 54 15.26 21.10 -4.14
N ASN A 55 14.12 21.05 -3.45
CA ASN A 55 13.69 22.05 -2.49
C ASN A 55 13.64 21.44 -1.08
N LEU A 56 14.69 21.72 -0.30
CA LEU A 56 14.85 21.20 1.06
C LEU A 56 13.72 21.67 2.00
N ASP A 57 13.29 22.93 1.90
CA ASP A 57 12.23 23.46 2.76
C ASP A 57 10.87 22.79 2.46
N CYS A 58 10.58 22.51 1.19
CA CYS A 58 9.45 21.69 0.78
C CYS A 58 9.53 20.30 1.42
N PHE A 59 10.67 19.63 1.31
CA PHE A 59 10.85 18.29 1.83
C PHE A 59 10.70 18.24 3.36
N ILE A 60 11.35 19.16 4.09
CA ILE A 60 11.25 19.24 5.55
C ILE A 60 9.80 19.47 5.97
N SER A 61 9.13 20.45 5.36
CA SER A 61 7.77 20.81 5.74
C SER A 61 6.73 19.73 5.43
N ARG A 62 6.91 18.98 4.32
CA ARG A 62 5.94 17.96 3.89
C ARG A 62 6.27 16.54 4.32
N VAL A 63 7.52 16.24 4.66
CA VAL A 63 7.94 14.86 4.95
C VAL A 63 8.90 14.81 6.14
N GLY A 64 9.95 15.65 6.17
CA GLY A 64 10.99 15.58 7.19
C GLY A 64 10.51 15.79 8.63
N MET A 65 9.51 16.65 8.84
CA MET A 65 8.89 16.86 10.16
C MET A 65 7.83 15.79 10.53
N HIS A 66 7.61 14.81 9.66
CA HIS A 66 6.55 13.81 9.75
C HIS A 66 7.13 12.39 9.58
N PRO A 67 7.89 11.86 10.56
CA PRO A 67 8.55 10.56 10.45
C PRO A 67 7.61 9.40 10.07
N GLU A 68 6.35 9.46 10.52
CA GLU A 68 5.33 8.47 10.20
C GLU A 68 5.05 8.35 8.70
N ARG A 69 5.25 9.43 7.92
CA ARG A 69 5.10 9.42 6.46
C ARG A 69 6.21 8.62 5.79
N LEU A 70 7.43 8.74 6.29
CA LEU A 70 8.56 7.97 5.81
C LEU A 70 8.39 6.48 6.13
N GLU A 71 7.94 6.16 7.35
CA GLU A 71 7.59 4.78 7.73
C GLU A 71 6.50 4.18 6.82
N ASN A 72 5.51 4.98 6.42
CA ASN A 72 4.47 4.54 5.49
C ASN A 72 5.00 4.35 4.06
N ILE A 73 5.96 5.15 3.60
CA ILE A 73 6.64 4.90 2.30
C ILE A 73 7.39 3.57 2.33
N TYR A 74 8.13 3.28 3.41
CA TYR A 74 8.80 2.00 3.55
C TYR A 74 7.80 0.84 3.66
N PHE A 75 6.65 1.06 4.30
CA PHE A 75 5.55 0.10 4.32
C PHE A 75 5.07 -0.24 2.90
N ASP A 76 4.81 0.76 2.07
CA ASP A 76 4.39 0.57 0.68
C ASP A 76 5.47 -0.16 -0.12
N TYR A 77 6.73 0.25 0.06
CA TYR A 77 7.87 -0.41 -0.58
C TYR A 77 7.92 -1.91 -0.26
N VAL A 78 7.77 -2.30 1.02
CA VAL A 78 7.81 -3.73 1.38
C VAL A 78 6.58 -4.48 0.87
N VAL A 79 5.41 -3.84 0.78
CA VAL A 79 4.19 -4.45 0.21
C VAL A 79 4.39 -4.73 -1.28
N VAL A 80 4.90 -3.75 -2.04
CA VAL A 80 5.19 -3.92 -3.48
C VAL A 80 6.30 -4.95 -3.68
N LEU A 81 7.39 -4.88 -2.91
CA LEU A 81 8.49 -5.85 -2.96
C LEU A 81 7.99 -7.28 -2.73
N ARG A 82 7.10 -7.46 -1.75
CA ARG A 82 6.47 -8.74 -1.46
C ARG A 82 5.57 -9.21 -2.61
N ALA A 83 4.79 -8.31 -3.22
CA ALA A 83 3.99 -8.65 -4.40
C ALA A 83 4.88 -9.14 -5.56
N VAL A 84 5.98 -8.44 -5.86
CA VAL A 84 6.98 -8.83 -6.88
C VAL A 84 7.59 -10.20 -6.54
N SER A 85 7.94 -10.45 -5.28
CA SER A 85 8.45 -11.75 -4.81
C SER A 85 7.48 -12.88 -5.12
N LYS A 86 6.18 -12.69 -4.89
CA LYS A 86 5.15 -13.71 -5.12
C LYS A 86 4.86 -13.99 -6.59
N ILE A 87 4.97 -13.00 -7.46
CA ILE A 87 4.77 -13.16 -8.91
C ILE A 87 6.08 -13.49 -9.65
N SER A 88 7.19 -13.65 -8.93
CA SER A 88 8.52 -13.77 -9.52
C SER A 88 8.67 -14.90 -10.53
N ASP A 89 8.08 -16.08 -10.27
CA ASP A 89 8.11 -17.21 -11.20
C ASP A 89 7.32 -16.93 -12.48
N PHE A 90 6.24 -16.17 -12.39
CA PHE A 90 5.49 -15.71 -13.56
C PHE A 90 6.30 -14.70 -14.36
N LEU A 91 6.96 -13.73 -13.71
CA LEU A 91 7.78 -12.72 -14.37
C LEU A 91 8.98 -13.33 -15.11
N ALA A 92 9.62 -14.35 -14.54
CA ALA A 92 10.75 -15.05 -15.15
C ALA A 92 10.33 -15.89 -16.38
N GLY A 93 9.10 -16.41 -16.40
CA GLY A 93 8.55 -17.16 -17.53
C GLY A 93 7.82 -16.31 -18.57
N TYR A 94 7.67 -15.00 -18.35
CA TYR A 94 6.90 -14.13 -19.22
C TYR A 94 7.67 -13.74 -20.49
N GLN A 95 6.96 -13.70 -21.62
CA GLN A 95 7.53 -13.26 -22.90
C GLN A 95 7.34 -11.76 -23.08
N TYR A 96 8.43 -11.00 -22.99
CA TYR A 96 8.44 -9.57 -23.24
C TYR A 96 8.70 -9.31 -24.72
N LEU A 97 7.67 -8.90 -25.47
CA LEU A 97 7.73 -8.69 -26.91
C LEU A 97 7.42 -7.24 -27.26
N THR A 98 8.46 -6.49 -27.63
CA THR A 98 8.36 -5.09 -28.10
C THR A 98 8.47 -4.98 -29.62
N GLY A 99 8.88 -6.06 -30.29
CA GLY A 99 9.18 -6.10 -31.72
C GLY A 99 10.65 -5.80 -32.05
N ALA A 100 11.48 -5.53 -31.04
CA ALA A 100 12.92 -5.35 -31.16
C ALA A 100 13.66 -6.34 -30.26
N GLU A 101 14.31 -7.35 -30.86
CA GLU A 101 14.95 -8.46 -30.15
C GLU A 101 16.00 -8.01 -29.12
N THR A 102 16.74 -6.94 -29.41
CA THR A 102 17.74 -6.40 -28.47
C THR A 102 17.07 -5.84 -27.22
N VAL A 103 15.95 -5.12 -27.37
CA VAL A 103 15.20 -4.54 -26.26
C VAL A 103 14.52 -5.64 -25.44
N ASP A 104 13.95 -6.64 -26.12
CA ASP A 104 13.30 -7.78 -25.48
C ASP A 104 14.28 -8.55 -24.59
N ARG A 105 15.50 -8.79 -25.09
CA ARG A 105 16.57 -9.43 -24.31
C ARG A 105 17.00 -8.58 -23.11
N ASP A 106 17.11 -7.27 -23.28
CA ASP A 106 17.50 -6.37 -22.19
C ASP A 106 16.44 -6.34 -21.09
N ILE A 107 15.14 -6.30 -21.46
CA ILE A 107 14.03 -6.39 -20.51
C ILE A 107 14.07 -7.72 -19.75
N ILE A 108 14.23 -8.85 -20.46
CA ILE A 108 14.31 -10.18 -19.84
C ILE A 108 15.46 -10.23 -18.82
N ASN A 109 16.64 -9.72 -19.18
CA ASN A 109 17.79 -9.68 -18.28
C ASN A 109 17.52 -8.84 -17.03
N SER A 110 16.98 -7.62 -17.19
CA SER A 110 16.65 -6.75 -16.06
C SER A 110 15.57 -7.31 -15.15
N VAL A 111 14.54 -7.95 -15.71
CA VAL A 111 13.49 -8.60 -14.93
C VAL A 111 14.04 -9.79 -14.16
N ASN A 112 14.89 -10.61 -14.77
CA ASN A 112 15.51 -11.75 -14.09
C ASN A 112 16.43 -11.30 -12.96
N GLU A 113 17.24 -10.25 -13.18
CA GLU A 113 18.08 -9.66 -12.12
C GLU A 113 17.23 -9.15 -10.94
N LEU A 114 16.13 -8.45 -11.24
CA LEU A 114 15.17 -8.01 -10.21
C LEU A 114 14.59 -9.20 -9.45
N VAL A 115 14.10 -10.23 -10.16
CA VAL A 115 13.53 -11.44 -9.55
C VAL A 115 14.55 -12.13 -8.63
N ASP A 116 15.79 -12.28 -9.09
CA ASP A 116 16.87 -12.89 -8.31
C ASP A 116 17.22 -12.08 -7.06
N LEU A 117 17.20 -10.75 -7.15
CA LEU A 117 17.41 -9.86 -6.02
C LEU A 117 16.28 -10.01 -4.99
N VAL A 118 15.03 -9.94 -5.44
CA VAL A 118 13.85 -10.01 -4.57
C VAL A 118 13.73 -11.38 -3.90
N LYS A 119 14.11 -12.47 -4.56
CA LYS A 119 14.13 -13.83 -3.98
C LYS A 119 15.16 -13.97 -2.84
N LYS A 120 16.23 -13.16 -2.82
CA LYS A 120 17.24 -13.16 -1.75
C LYS A 120 16.82 -12.34 -0.53
N CYS A 121 15.81 -11.48 -0.67
CA CYS A 121 15.33 -10.68 0.45
C CYS A 121 14.59 -11.56 1.47
N PRO A 122 14.79 -11.34 2.79
CA PRO A 122 13.99 -12.01 3.80
C PRO A 122 12.51 -11.62 3.63
N PRO A 123 11.56 -12.47 4.09
CA PRO A 123 10.16 -12.10 4.08
C PRO A 123 9.95 -10.80 4.89
N THR A 124 9.49 -9.76 4.20
CA THR A 124 9.38 -8.39 4.75
C THR A 124 8.01 -8.08 5.35
N PHE A 125 7.00 -8.91 5.08
CA PHE A 125 5.62 -8.72 5.53
C PHE A 125 4.96 -10.08 5.76
N ASP A 126 4.40 -10.29 6.95
CA ASP A 126 3.67 -11.51 7.30
C ASP A 126 2.18 -11.34 6.98
N GLU A 127 1.79 -11.81 5.79
CA GLU A 127 0.40 -11.73 5.32
C GLU A 127 -0.58 -12.53 6.17
N THR A 128 -0.10 -13.52 6.93
CA THR A 128 -0.97 -14.36 7.75
C THR A 128 -1.65 -13.54 8.84
N LEU A 129 -1.09 -12.39 9.22
CA LEU A 129 -1.71 -11.46 10.16
C LEU A 129 -2.86 -10.65 9.53
N LEU A 130 -2.86 -10.44 8.21
CA LEU A 130 -3.86 -9.62 7.50
C LEU A 130 -4.92 -10.46 6.76
N PHE A 131 -4.53 -11.62 6.24
CA PHE A 131 -5.37 -12.50 5.42
C PHE A 131 -5.53 -13.88 6.08
N GLN A 132 -5.80 -13.90 7.38
CA GLN A 132 -6.09 -15.12 8.12
C GLN A 132 -7.43 -15.71 7.64
N GLU A 133 -7.43 -16.99 7.26
CA GLU A 133 -8.67 -17.77 7.25
C GLU A 133 -9.05 -17.99 8.71
N GLY A 134 -10.16 -17.41 9.16
CA GLY A 134 -10.61 -17.53 10.55
C GLY A 134 -10.87 -18.99 10.93
N LEU A 135 -9.85 -19.66 11.48
CA LEU A 135 -9.98 -20.86 12.26
C LEU A 135 -9.30 -20.60 13.60
N ASP A 136 -10.10 -20.52 14.65
CA ASP A 136 -9.57 -20.44 16.01
C ASP A 136 -8.94 -21.77 16.41
N GLN A 137 -7.96 -21.70 17.32
CA GLN A 137 -7.27 -22.84 17.93
C GLN A 137 -8.20 -23.79 18.72
N HIS A 138 -9.50 -23.47 18.80
CA HIS A 138 -10.55 -24.28 19.41
C HIS A 138 -11.57 -24.87 18.41
N GLY A 139 -11.40 -24.68 17.10
CA GLY A 139 -12.27 -25.31 16.10
C GLY A 139 -13.74 -24.90 16.19
N GLN A 140 -14.04 -23.73 16.76
CA GLN A 140 -15.37 -23.14 16.77
C GLN A 140 -15.38 -21.88 15.91
N ASP A 141 -16.38 -21.79 15.04
CA ASP A 141 -16.66 -20.62 14.23
C ASP A 141 -16.86 -19.40 15.13
N ARG A 142 -16.08 -18.33 14.94
CA ARG A 142 -16.39 -17.00 15.49
C ARG A 142 -17.67 -16.38 14.93
N HIS A 143 -18.37 -17.08 14.03
CA HIS A 143 -19.62 -16.66 13.41
C HIS A 143 -20.84 -16.82 14.32
N HIS A 144 -20.77 -16.32 15.54
CA HIS A 144 -21.97 -16.03 16.31
C HIS A 144 -22.05 -14.54 16.62
N ASN A 145 -22.73 -13.89 15.67
CA ASN A 145 -23.44 -12.61 15.74
C ASN A 145 -22.74 -11.42 15.04
N HIS A 146 -23.51 -10.78 14.16
CA HIS A 146 -23.20 -9.57 13.38
C HIS A 146 -22.37 -9.68 12.08
N GLY A 147 -23.00 -10.26 11.04
CA GLY A 147 -23.16 -9.56 9.76
C GLY A 147 -21.97 -9.34 8.81
N HIS A 148 -20.74 -9.78 9.13
CA HIS A 148 -19.65 -9.81 8.14
C HIS A 148 -19.30 -11.23 7.74
N VAL A 149 -20.18 -11.84 6.94
CA VAL A 149 -19.94 -13.15 6.31
C VAL A 149 -19.01 -12.93 5.12
N GLY A 150 -17.72 -13.00 5.37
CA GLY A 150 -16.74 -12.84 4.32
C GLY A 150 -15.35 -13.13 4.81
N GLY A 151 -14.87 -14.36 4.66
CA GLY A 151 -13.47 -14.70 4.90
C GLY A 151 -12.52 -13.92 3.97
N VAL A 152 -11.25 -14.35 3.90
CA VAL A 152 -10.16 -13.73 3.11
C VAL A 152 -10.57 -13.21 1.72
N GLN A 153 -11.48 -13.90 1.03
CA GLN A 153 -11.96 -13.49 -0.29
C GLN A 153 -12.81 -12.20 -0.28
N ALA A 154 -13.65 -11.98 0.73
CA ALA A 154 -14.43 -10.76 0.85
C ALA A 154 -13.52 -9.56 1.14
N LEU A 155 -12.54 -9.76 2.02
CA LEU A 155 -11.52 -8.75 2.32
C LEU A 155 -10.71 -8.36 1.07
N LYS A 156 -10.24 -9.34 0.30
CA LYS A 156 -9.56 -9.08 -0.98
C LYS A 156 -10.43 -8.27 -1.94
N ASN A 157 -11.71 -8.60 -2.04
CA ASN A 157 -12.65 -7.86 -2.88
C ASN A 157 -12.85 -6.42 -2.38
N GLN A 158 -12.97 -6.23 -1.06
CA GLN A 158 -13.11 -4.91 -0.45
C GLN A 158 -11.89 -4.02 -0.72
N PHE A 159 -10.67 -4.53 -0.51
CA PHE A 159 -9.44 -3.81 -0.86
C PHE A 159 -9.42 -3.41 -2.33
N ARG A 160 -9.71 -4.36 -3.23
CA ARG A 160 -9.77 -4.09 -4.67
C ARG A 160 -10.79 -3.01 -5.01
N ASP A 161 -11.97 -3.05 -4.39
CA ASP A 161 -13.04 -2.09 -4.69
C ASP A 161 -12.74 -0.71 -4.11
N HIS A 162 -12.05 -0.61 -2.96
CA HIS A 162 -11.53 0.65 -2.44
C HIS A 162 -10.48 1.26 -3.37
N PHE A 163 -9.48 0.50 -3.82
CA PHE A 163 -8.48 1.01 -4.77
C PHE A 163 -9.09 1.41 -6.11
N ARG A 164 -10.06 0.65 -6.65
CA ARG A 164 -10.83 1.06 -7.83
C ARG A 164 -11.54 2.40 -7.65
N ASN A 165 -12.09 2.66 -6.46
CA ASN A 165 -12.71 3.94 -6.16
C ASN A 165 -11.67 5.07 -6.09
N VAL A 166 -10.47 4.81 -5.55
CA VAL A 166 -9.36 5.78 -5.58
C VAL A 166 -8.94 6.08 -7.03
N THR A 167 -8.81 5.07 -7.88
CA THR A 167 -8.49 5.25 -9.30
C THR A 167 -9.54 6.10 -10.02
N ARG A 168 -10.83 5.96 -9.67
CA ARG A 168 -11.92 6.83 -10.17
C ARG A 168 -11.81 8.26 -9.65
N VAL A 169 -11.41 8.47 -8.39
CA VAL A 169 -11.15 9.81 -7.85
C VAL A 169 -10.04 10.51 -8.64
N MET A 170 -9.05 9.77 -9.17
CA MET A 170 -8.01 10.37 -10.02
C MET A 170 -8.58 10.99 -11.31
N ASP A 171 -9.75 10.57 -11.79
CA ASP A 171 -10.44 11.22 -12.93
C ASP A 171 -10.96 12.62 -12.61
N CYS A 172 -10.97 13.02 -11.34
CA CYS A 172 -11.32 14.37 -10.90
C CYS A 172 -10.10 15.29 -10.76
N VAL A 173 -8.88 14.78 -10.93
CA VAL A 173 -7.64 15.57 -10.77
C VAL A 173 -7.37 16.37 -12.04
N GLY A 174 -7.36 17.71 -11.94
CA GLY A 174 -7.16 18.61 -13.09
C GLY A 174 -5.73 18.67 -13.66
N CYS A 175 -4.73 18.34 -12.85
CA CYS A 175 -3.34 18.22 -13.29
C CYS A 175 -3.14 16.90 -14.06
N GLU A 176 -2.80 16.97 -15.35
CA GLU A 176 -2.67 15.79 -16.22
C GLU A 176 -1.55 14.84 -15.76
N LYS A 177 -0.36 15.36 -15.46
CA LYS A 177 0.76 14.56 -14.94
C LYS A 177 0.39 13.90 -13.60
N CYS A 178 -0.27 14.64 -12.72
CA CYS A 178 -0.71 14.14 -11.42
C CYS A 178 -1.77 13.03 -11.56
N ARG A 179 -2.70 13.19 -12.50
CA ARG A 179 -3.68 12.16 -12.85
C ARG A 179 -3.01 10.90 -13.39
N LEU A 180 -2.05 11.05 -14.31
CA LEU A 180 -1.30 9.93 -14.88
C LEU A 180 -0.61 9.12 -13.77
N TRP A 181 0.21 9.78 -12.96
CA TRP A 181 0.95 9.12 -11.88
C TRP A 181 0.03 8.58 -10.79
N GLY A 182 -1.04 9.30 -10.44
CA GLY A 182 -2.04 8.84 -9.50
C GLY A 182 -2.73 7.55 -9.96
N LYS A 183 -3.02 7.41 -11.25
CA LYS A 183 -3.56 6.16 -11.82
C LYS A 183 -2.52 5.04 -11.82
N VAL A 184 -1.30 5.31 -12.28
CA VAL A 184 -0.22 4.31 -12.30
C VAL A 184 0.05 3.73 -10.91
N GLN A 185 0.03 4.57 -9.87
CA GLN A 185 0.36 4.14 -8.51
C GLN A 185 -0.82 3.52 -7.74
N THR A 186 -2.06 3.59 -8.25
CA THR A 186 -3.27 3.06 -7.58
C THR A 186 -3.92 1.87 -8.29
N GLN A 187 -3.36 1.43 -9.40
CA GLN A 187 -3.88 0.37 -10.25
C GLN A 187 -3.33 -1.01 -9.87
#